data_AF-A0A4Q0HUW3-F1
#
_entry.id   AF-A0A4Q0HUW3-F1
#
_cell.length_a   1.000
_cell.length_b   1.000
_cell.length_c   1.000
_cell.angle_alpha   90.00
_cell.angle_beta   90.00
_cell.angle_gamma   90.00
#
_symmetry.space_group_name_H-M   'P 1'
#
loop_
_entity.id
_entity.type
_entity.pdbx_description
1 polymer ?
#
loop_
_entity_poly.entity_id
_entity_poly.type
_entity_poly.pdbx_seq_one_letter_code
_entity_poly.pdbx_strand_id
1 'polypeptide(L)'
;MLLLTRFWNLISPDLRPEWEKAREREFILAANSLKTLRVTPGGGMSIDPEELRDQIIASREQLKHLVQKPEVPRRPFEAATDLLVEQEASPSVEAPVSAMDCIELVAWRRLQTGAAVRYVCLQSTSTGRSAVATASLFTEAIESLPTWVDGNTNRQVANALQSGGLHWYATLSEAMDAWDAEL
;
A
#
# COMPACT_ATOMS: atom_id res chain seq x y z
N MET A 1 -32.61 30.41 3.94
CA MET A 1 -31.18 30.00 3.83
C MET A 1 -30.46 30.52 2.59
N LEU A 2 -31.05 30.53 1.39
CA LEU A 2 -30.39 30.95 0.13
C LEU A 2 -29.79 32.38 0.11
N LEU A 3 -30.41 33.34 0.82
CA LEU A 3 -29.92 34.72 0.89
C LEU A 3 -28.67 34.85 1.79
N LEU A 4 -28.62 34.09 2.89
CA LEU A 4 -27.50 34.07 3.83
C LEU A 4 -26.26 33.40 3.23
N THR A 5 -26.43 32.28 2.50
CA THR A 5 -25.31 31.62 1.82
C THR A 5 -24.72 32.47 0.70
N ARG A 6 -25.56 33.22 -0.05
CA ARG A 6 -25.06 34.16 -1.07
C ARG A 6 -24.27 35.32 -0.47
N PHE A 7 -24.73 35.87 0.66
CA PHE A 7 -24.03 36.94 1.37
C PHE A 7 -22.71 36.44 1.99
N TRP A 8 -22.71 35.22 2.54
CA TRP A 8 -21.50 34.60 3.08
C TRP A 8 -20.46 34.28 2.01
N ASN A 9 -20.88 33.77 0.85
CA ASN A 9 -19.99 33.53 -0.29
C ASN A 9 -19.38 34.83 -0.88
N LEU A 10 -20.03 35.97 -0.66
CA LEU A 10 -19.51 37.28 -1.06
C LEU A 10 -18.44 37.80 -0.08
N ILE A 11 -18.62 37.53 1.22
CA ILE A 11 -17.72 37.99 2.29
C ILE A 11 -16.54 37.03 2.49
N SER A 12 -16.75 35.73 2.29
CA SER A 12 -15.75 34.66 2.41
C SER A 12 -15.85 33.75 1.18
N PRO A 13 -15.35 34.19 0.01
CA PRO A 13 -15.36 33.37 -1.19
C PRO A 13 -14.52 32.12 -0.97
N ASP A 14 -15.06 30.97 -1.39
CA ASP A 14 -14.30 29.74 -1.42
C ASP A 14 -13.22 29.82 -2.51
N LEU A 15 -11.98 30.03 -2.08
CA LEU A 15 -10.80 30.20 -2.94
C LEU A 15 -10.24 28.87 -3.44
N ARG A 16 -10.82 27.73 -3.04
CA ARG A 16 -10.37 26.42 -3.50
C ARG A 16 -10.52 26.30 -5.02
N PRO A 17 -9.60 25.59 -5.70
CA PRO A 17 -9.70 25.31 -7.12
C PRO A 17 -11.05 24.69 -7.52
N GLU A 18 -11.55 25.00 -8.72
CA GLU A 18 -12.83 24.46 -9.19
C GLU A 18 -12.87 22.93 -9.26
N TRP A 19 -11.73 22.27 -9.50
CA TRP A 19 -11.65 20.81 -9.48
C TRP A 19 -11.86 20.22 -8.07
N GLU A 20 -11.44 20.93 -7.01
CA GLU A 20 -11.69 20.49 -5.63
C GLU A 20 -13.17 20.61 -5.29
N LYS A 21 -13.80 21.72 -5.67
CA LYS A 21 -15.24 21.95 -5.49
C LYS A 21 -16.06 20.93 -6.28
N ALA A 22 -15.65 20.62 -7.51
CA ALA A 22 -16.29 19.60 -8.33
C ALA A 22 -16.21 18.22 -7.65
N ARG A 23 -15.00 17.83 -7.20
CA ARG A 23 -14.79 16.57 -6.47
C ARG A 23 -15.61 16.48 -5.19
N GLU A 24 -15.70 17.57 -4.42
CA GLU A 24 -16.54 17.62 -3.22
C GLU A 24 -18.03 17.47 -3.56
N ARG A 25 -18.52 18.14 -4.61
CA ARG A 25 -19.91 17.98 -5.07
C ARG A 25 -20.19 16.56 -5.52
N GLU A 26 -19.29 15.95 -6.28
CA GLU A 26 -19.39 14.55 -6.70
C GLU A 26 -19.44 13.61 -5.50
N PHE A 27 -18.58 13.83 -4.50
CA PHE A 27 -18.58 13.08 -3.26
C PHE A 27 -19.91 13.21 -2.51
N ILE A 28 -20.42 14.43 -2.35
CA ILE A 28 -21.71 14.69 -1.68
C ILE A 28 -22.86 14.02 -2.44
N LEU A 29 -22.87 14.10 -3.77
CA LEU A 29 -23.88 13.43 -4.60
C LEU A 29 -23.82 11.91 -4.44
N ALA A 30 -22.61 11.33 -4.45
CA ALA A 30 -22.42 9.91 -4.23
C ALA A 30 -22.87 9.49 -2.82
N ALA A 31 -22.49 10.23 -1.78
CA ALA A 31 -22.90 9.96 -0.40
C ALA A 31 -24.43 10.03 -0.24
N ASN A 32 -25.07 11.06 -0.82
CA ASN A 32 -26.52 11.22 -0.79
C ASN A 32 -27.28 10.17 -1.63
N SER A 33 -26.59 9.45 -2.52
CA SER A 33 -27.19 8.35 -3.28
C SER A 33 -27.34 7.06 -2.46
N LEU A 34 -26.61 6.95 -1.34
CA LEU A 34 -26.69 5.80 -0.42
C LEU A 34 -27.97 5.89 0.41
N LYS A 35 -28.79 4.84 0.38
CA LYS A 35 -30.14 4.81 0.96
C LYS A 35 -30.10 4.65 2.48
N THR A 36 -29.14 3.91 3.00
CA THR A 36 -29.04 3.59 4.43
C THR A 36 -28.08 4.51 5.18
N LEU A 37 -27.40 5.42 4.47
CA LEU A 37 -26.52 6.40 5.08
C LEU A 37 -27.31 7.35 5.99
N ARG A 38 -26.97 7.37 7.28
CA ARG A 38 -27.59 8.23 8.29
C ARG A 38 -26.54 8.82 9.21
N VAL A 39 -26.77 10.08 9.61
CA VAL A 39 -25.98 10.76 10.63
C VAL A 39 -26.71 10.60 11.97
N THR A 40 -26.01 10.13 12.99
CA THR A 40 -26.53 10.00 14.35
C THR A 40 -26.53 11.36 15.05
N PRO A 41 -27.36 11.57 16.08
CA PRO A 41 -27.38 12.83 16.84
C PRO A 41 -26.03 13.18 17.48
N GLY A 42 -25.17 12.19 17.74
CA GLY A 42 -23.81 12.39 18.24
C GLY A 42 -22.77 12.74 17.16
N GLY A 43 -23.19 12.94 15.91
CA GLY A 43 -22.29 13.24 14.78
C GLY A 43 -21.61 12.01 14.18
N GLY A 44 -21.97 10.80 14.62
CA GLY A 44 -21.49 9.56 14.01
C GLY A 44 -22.21 9.25 12.70
N MET A 45 -21.60 8.44 11.85
CA MET A 45 -22.19 7.99 10.58
C MET A 45 -22.55 6.51 10.69
N SER A 46 -23.74 6.14 10.22
CA SER A 46 -24.20 4.75 10.16
C SER A 46 -24.64 4.42 8.73
N ILE A 47 -24.31 3.22 8.27
CA ILE A 47 -24.62 2.70 6.94
C ILE A 47 -24.80 1.19 7.05
N ASP A 48 -25.73 0.63 6.27
CA ASP A 48 -25.90 -0.82 6.17
C ASP A 48 -24.69 -1.43 5.43
N PRO A 49 -23.95 -2.35 6.06
CA PRO A 49 -22.81 -2.99 5.42
C PRO A 49 -23.19 -3.77 4.15
N GLU A 50 -24.42 -4.27 4.04
CA GLU A 50 -24.84 -5.01 2.84
C GLU A 50 -25.06 -4.08 1.64
N GLU A 51 -25.57 -2.85 1.86
CA GLU A 51 -25.67 -1.85 0.79
C GLU A 51 -24.29 -1.50 0.21
N LEU A 52 -23.27 -1.37 1.09
CA LEU A 52 -21.89 -1.14 0.64
C LEU A 52 -21.35 -2.30 -0.19
N ARG A 53 -21.63 -3.54 0.23
CA ARG A 53 -21.20 -4.74 -0.50
C ARG A 53 -21.81 -4.79 -1.89
N ASP A 54 -23.11 -4.56 -2.00
CA ASP A 54 -23.83 -4.53 -3.27
C ASP A 54 -23.26 -3.46 -4.20
N GLN A 55 -23.01 -2.26 -3.68
CA GLN A 55 -22.43 -1.16 -4.45
C GLN A 55 -21.03 -1.49 -4.96
N ILE A 56 -20.19 -2.15 -4.15
CA ILE A 56 -18.85 -2.59 -4.55
C ILE A 56 -18.93 -3.66 -5.64
N ILE A 57 -19.82 -4.64 -5.49
CA ILE A 57 -20.01 -5.71 -6.48
C ILE A 57 -20.49 -5.13 -7.81
N ALA A 58 -21.49 -4.25 -7.78
CA ALA A 58 -22.02 -3.59 -8.97
C ALA A 58 -20.95 -2.74 -9.66
N SER A 59 -20.18 -1.96 -8.90
CA SER A 59 -19.08 -1.15 -9.43
C SER A 59 -17.99 -2.02 -10.05
N ARG A 60 -17.64 -3.14 -9.42
CA ARG A 60 -16.65 -4.10 -9.94
C ARG A 60 -17.12 -4.74 -11.24
N GLU A 61 -18.39 -5.08 -11.37
CA GLU A 61 -18.93 -5.66 -12.61
C GLU A 61 -18.93 -4.62 -13.75
N GLN A 62 -19.28 -3.37 -13.47
CA GLN A 62 -19.19 -2.27 -14.45
C GLN A 62 -17.74 -2.01 -14.89
N LEU A 63 -16.79 -2.08 -13.96
CA LEU A 63 -15.37 -1.81 -14.18
C LEU A 63 -14.56 -3.08 -14.47
N LYS A 64 -15.22 -4.19 -14.78
CA LYS A 64 -14.57 -5.48 -15.07
C LYS A 64 -13.55 -5.40 -16.20
N HIS A 65 -13.72 -4.47 -17.12
CA HIS A 65 -12.79 -4.19 -18.22
C HIS A 65 -11.46 -3.58 -17.75
N LEU A 66 -11.42 -2.93 -16.58
CA LEU A 66 -10.20 -2.41 -15.97
C LEU A 66 -9.45 -3.47 -15.16
N VAL A 67 -10.13 -4.57 -14.79
CA VAL A 67 -9.53 -5.65 -14.04
C VAL A 67 -8.86 -6.62 -15.02
N GLN A 68 -7.53 -6.62 -15.07
CA GLN A 68 -6.79 -7.64 -15.80
C GLN A 68 -7.18 -9.02 -15.26
N LYS A 69 -7.66 -9.89 -16.15
CA LYS A 69 -7.93 -11.28 -15.78
C LYS A 69 -6.57 -11.93 -15.51
N PRO A 70 -6.34 -12.58 -14.35
CA PRO A 70 -5.12 -13.34 -14.14
C PRO A 70 -5.00 -14.35 -15.27
N GLU A 71 -3.91 -14.24 -16.03
CA GLU A 71 -3.63 -15.11 -17.14
C GLU A 71 -3.54 -16.54 -16.60
N VAL A 72 -4.41 -17.42 -17.11
CA VAL A 72 -4.33 -18.85 -16.81
C VAL A 72 -2.95 -19.30 -17.27
N PRO A 73 -2.11 -19.94 -16.42
CA PRO A 73 -0.77 -20.35 -16.80
C PRO A 73 -0.84 -21.22 -18.06
N ARG A 74 -0.50 -20.64 -19.21
CA ARG A 74 -0.47 -21.38 -20.46
C ARG A 74 0.88 -22.08 -20.54
N ARG A 75 0.79 -23.38 -20.30
CA ARG A 75 1.76 -24.47 -20.52
C ARG A 75 2.58 -24.89 -19.30
N PRO A 76 2.66 -26.20 -19.01
CA PRO A 76 3.70 -26.73 -18.15
C PRO A 76 5.05 -26.47 -18.79
N PHE A 77 5.94 -25.91 -17.99
CA PHE A 77 7.36 -25.72 -18.29
C PHE A 77 7.97 -27.09 -18.61
N GLU A 78 8.20 -27.38 -19.90
CA GLU A 78 9.00 -28.52 -20.30
C GLU A 78 10.44 -28.27 -19.84
N ALA A 79 10.85 -29.04 -18.85
CA ALA A 79 12.22 -29.12 -18.39
C ALA A 79 13.10 -29.63 -19.55
N ALA A 80 13.83 -28.71 -20.17
CA ALA A 80 14.98 -29.07 -20.98
C ALA A 80 16.18 -29.29 -20.05
N THR A 81 16.31 -30.53 -19.58
CA THR A 81 17.61 -31.10 -19.22
C THR A 81 18.47 -31.25 -20.47
N ASP A 82 19.77 -31.07 -20.29
CA ASP A 82 20.89 -31.36 -21.20
C ASP A 82 21.32 -30.23 -22.15
N LEU A 83 22.37 -29.50 -21.77
CA LEU A 83 23.72 -29.69 -22.33
C LEU A 83 24.80 -28.84 -21.61
N LEU A 84 25.70 -29.59 -20.96
CA LEU A 84 27.11 -29.40 -20.61
C LEU A 84 27.90 -28.13 -21.07
N VAL A 85 28.67 -27.62 -20.09
CA VAL A 85 30.13 -27.29 -20.11
C VAL A 85 30.59 -25.88 -20.51
N GLU A 86 31.28 -25.28 -19.52
CA GLU A 86 32.32 -24.23 -19.51
C GLU A 86 32.57 -23.39 -20.76
N GLN A 87 32.52 -22.05 -20.60
CA GLN A 87 33.73 -21.23 -20.77
C GLN A 87 33.57 -19.82 -20.18
N GLU A 88 34.57 -19.40 -19.40
CA GLU A 88 34.76 -18.03 -18.93
C GLU A 88 34.78 -17.00 -20.07
N ALA A 89 34.01 -15.91 -19.92
CA ALA A 89 34.39 -14.54 -20.27
C ALA A 89 33.23 -13.59 -19.94
N SER A 90 33.41 -12.72 -18.95
CA SER A 90 32.62 -11.47 -18.86
C SER A 90 33.07 -10.55 -20.01
N PRO A 91 32.17 -9.75 -20.61
CA PRO A 91 31.82 -8.50 -19.96
C PRO A 91 30.33 -8.14 -20.05
N SER A 92 29.84 -7.56 -18.95
CA SER A 92 28.80 -6.52 -18.89
C SER A 92 27.76 -6.53 -20.01
N VAL A 93 26.73 -7.37 -19.85
CA VAL A 93 25.41 -7.06 -20.37
C VAL A 93 24.52 -6.99 -19.14
N GLU A 94 24.12 -5.77 -18.77
CA GLU A 94 23.03 -5.55 -17.83
C GLU A 94 21.84 -6.36 -18.34
N ALA A 95 21.64 -7.53 -17.74
CA ALA A 95 20.38 -8.24 -17.87
C ALA A 95 19.30 -7.26 -17.37
N PRO A 96 18.22 -7.05 -18.12
CA PRO A 96 17.10 -6.27 -17.62
C PRO A 96 16.70 -6.90 -16.28
N VAL A 97 16.71 -6.08 -15.23
CA VAL A 97 16.46 -6.42 -13.83
C VAL A 97 15.51 -7.62 -13.76
N SER A 98 16.07 -8.81 -13.52
CA SER A 98 15.28 -10.01 -13.28
C SER A 98 14.28 -9.62 -12.19
N ALA A 99 12.98 -9.65 -12.51
CA ALA A 99 11.94 -9.39 -11.53
C ALA A 99 12.20 -10.31 -10.32
N MET A 100 12.65 -9.72 -9.21
CA MET A 100 13.00 -10.48 -8.03
C MET A 100 11.68 -10.91 -7.38
N ASP A 101 11.36 -12.19 -7.47
CA ASP A 101 10.22 -12.73 -6.75
C ASP A 101 10.50 -12.62 -5.25
N CYS A 102 9.66 -11.87 -4.56
CA CYS A 102 9.79 -11.62 -3.13
C CYS A 102 8.47 -11.84 -2.42
N ILE A 103 8.55 -12.36 -1.20
CA ILE A 103 7.42 -12.41 -0.27
C ILE A 103 7.58 -11.31 0.76
N GLU A 104 6.45 -10.72 1.16
CA GLU A 104 6.41 -9.78 2.28
C GLU A 104 6.36 -10.55 3.60
N LEU A 105 7.23 -10.17 4.53
CA LEU A 105 7.27 -10.68 5.90
C LEU A 105 7.05 -9.50 6.86
N VAL A 106 6.10 -9.64 7.77
CA VAL A 106 5.85 -8.64 8.81
C VAL A 106 6.40 -9.16 10.13
N ALA A 107 7.34 -8.43 10.70
CA ALA A 107 7.97 -8.76 11.98
C ALA A 107 7.75 -7.66 13.00
N TRP A 108 7.68 -8.03 14.28
CA TRP A 108 7.58 -7.11 15.40
C TRP A 108 8.70 -7.35 16.40
N ARG A 109 9.28 -6.27 16.92
CA ARG A 109 10.34 -6.32 17.94
C ARG A 109 10.06 -5.32 19.05
N ARG A 110 10.28 -5.74 20.30
CA ARG A 110 10.35 -4.83 21.45
C ARG A 110 11.79 -4.39 21.65
N LEU A 111 12.02 -3.08 21.70
CA LEU A 111 13.32 -2.48 22.00
C LEU A 111 13.52 -2.37 23.52
N GLN A 112 14.78 -2.29 23.94
CA GLN A 112 15.14 -2.13 25.35
C GLN A 112 14.64 -0.79 25.95
N THR A 113 14.37 0.19 25.09
CA THR A 113 13.79 1.50 25.45
C THR A 113 12.29 1.42 25.81
N GLY A 114 11.66 0.25 25.65
CA GLY A 114 10.23 0.05 25.86
C GLY A 114 9.37 0.25 24.60
N ALA A 115 9.93 0.87 23.55
CA ALA A 115 9.26 1.02 22.26
C ALA A 115 9.09 -0.33 21.53
N ALA A 116 8.10 -0.40 20.64
CA ALA A 116 7.88 -1.52 19.74
C ALA A 116 8.11 -1.08 18.29
N VAL A 117 8.73 -1.92 17.47
CA VAL A 117 8.95 -1.65 16.04
C VAL A 117 8.23 -2.71 15.21
N ARG A 118 7.53 -2.28 14.16
CA ARG A 118 6.99 -3.15 13.11
C ARG A 118 7.84 -3.01 11.86
N TYR A 119 8.47 -4.09 11.43
CA TYR A 119 9.24 -4.16 10.19
C TYR A 119 8.38 -4.79 9.09
N VAL A 120 8.47 -4.24 7.90
CA VAL A 120 8.03 -4.86 6.66
C VAL A 120 9.28 -5.25 5.89
N CYS A 121 9.52 -6.54 5.82
CA CYS A 121 10.69 -7.12 5.18
C CYS A 121 10.30 -7.82 3.88
N LEU A 122 11.22 -7.88 2.94
CA LEU A 122 11.10 -8.65 1.73
C LEU A 122 12.05 -9.83 1.82
N GLN A 123 11.55 -11.03 1.52
CA GLN A 123 12.39 -12.21 1.37
C GLN A 123 12.35 -12.69 -0.08
N SER A 124 13.53 -12.79 -0.69
CA SER A 124 13.67 -13.36 -2.02
C SER A 124 13.34 -14.84 -2.01
N THR A 125 12.48 -15.28 -2.92
CA THR A 125 12.10 -16.69 -3.04
C THR A 125 13.20 -17.56 -3.67
N SER A 126 14.09 -16.94 -4.45
CA SER A 126 15.20 -17.64 -5.11
C SER A 126 16.43 -17.77 -4.22
N THR A 127 16.74 -16.76 -3.41
CA THR A 127 17.95 -16.74 -2.57
C THR A 127 17.70 -16.94 -1.08
N GLY A 128 16.44 -16.83 -0.63
CA GLY A 128 16.09 -16.85 0.79
C GLY A 128 16.55 -15.64 1.59
N ARG A 129 17.28 -14.70 0.97
CA ARG A 129 17.80 -13.49 1.61
C ARG A 129 16.68 -12.53 1.97
N SER A 130 16.89 -11.77 3.04
CA SER A 130 15.91 -10.83 3.57
C SER A 130 16.44 -9.39 3.58
N ALA A 131 15.58 -8.43 3.29
CA ALA A 131 15.87 -7.00 3.40
C ALA A 131 14.71 -6.29 4.11
N VAL A 132 15.00 -5.26 4.90
CA VAL A 132 13.97 -4.40 5.48
C VAL A 132 13.57 -3.37 4.41
N ALA A 133 12.29 -3.33 4.04
CA ALA A 133 11.76 -2.35 3.10
C ALA A 133 11.27 -1.08 3.80
N THR A 134 10.67 -1.24 4.98
CA THR A 134 10.25 -0.11 5.83
C THR A 134 10.04 -0.59 7.27
N ALA A 135 10.14 0.32 8.23
CA ALA A 135 9.84 0.05 9.63
C ALA A 135 9.12 1.23 10.29
N SER A 136 8.23 0.88 11.23
CA SER A 136 7.41 1.82 11.99
C SER A 136 7.70 1.66 13.48
N LEU A 137 8.16 2.75 14.12
CA LEU A 137 8.42 2.81 15.57
C LEU A 137 7.15 3.24 16.33
N PHE A 138 6.82 2.51 17.38
CA PHE A 138 5.70 2.74 18.28
C PHE A 138 6.23 2.95 19.69
N THR A 139 6.10 4.18 20.19
CA THR A 139 6.48 4.54 21.56
C THR A 139 5.22 4.68 22.40
N GLU A 140 5.29 4.31 23.68
CA GLU A 140 4.16 4.25 24.63
C GLU A 140 3.44 5.60 24.85
N ALA A 141 4.01 6.71 24.36
CA ALA A 141 3.41 8.05 24.40
C ALA A 141 2.19 8.25 23.47
N ILE A 142 1.72 7.21 22.75
CA ILE A 142 0.58 7.31 21.86
C ILE A 142 -0.50 6.30 22.30
N GLU A 143 -1.38 6.72 23.22
CA GLU A 143 -2.58 5.97 23.64
C GLU A 143 -3.66 5.84 22.53
N SER A 144 -3.37 6.35 21.34
CA SER A 144 -4.13 6.11 20.12
C SER A 144 -3.16 5.60 19.05
N LEU A 145 -3.54 4.62 18.24
CA LEU A 145 -2.74 4.30 17.05
C LEU A 145 -2.50 5.61 16.28
N PRO A 146 -1.25 6.03 15.98
CA PRO A 146 -1.03 7.28 15.28
C PRO A 146 -1.76 7.23 13.93
N THR A 147 -2.50 8.30 13.62
CA THR A 147 -3.36 8.47 12.43
C THR A 147 -2.63 8.40 11.08
N TRP A 148 -1.32 8.13 11.09
CA TRP A 148 -0.44 7.90 9.94
C TRP A 148 -0.23 6.41 9.63
N VAL A 149 -0.54 5.51 10.58
CA VAL A 149 -0.43 4.07 10.37
C VAL A 149 -1.39 3.72 9.23
N ASP A 150 -0.79 3.35 8.10
CA ASP A 150 -1.46 2.72 6.97
C ASP A 150 -2.15 3.61 5.93
N GLY A 151 -1.44 4.64 5.45
CA GLY A 151 -1.78 5.24 4.15
C GLY A 151 -0.98 4.69 2.97
N ASN A 152 0.22 4.13 3.22
CA ASN A 152 1.19 4.04 2.14
C ASN A 152 2.31 2.99 2.27
N THR A 153 2.16 1.99 3.14
CA THR A 153 3.14 0.90 3.31
C THR A 153 3.44 0.25 1.95
N ASN A 154 2.40 -0.05 1.17
CA ASN A 154 2.52 -0.64 -0.17
C ASN A 154 3.36 0.23 -1.13
N ARG A 155 3.23 1.56 -1.07
CA ARG A 155 4.03 2.46 -1.92
C ARG A 155 5.47 2.53 -1.42
N GLN A 156 5.71 2.52 -0.11
CA GLN A 156 7.06 2.49 0.43
C GLN A 156 7.78 1.21 0.00
N VAL A 157 7.11 0.06 0.11
CA VAL A 157 7.64 -1.23 -0.36
C VAL A 157 7.87 -1.21 -1.88
N ALA A 158 6.91 -0.71 -2.66
CA ALA A 158 7.07 -0.59 -4.11
C ALA A 158 8.23 0.34 -4.50
N ASN A 159 8.39 1.47 -3.82
CA ASN A 159 9.50 2.39 -4.03
C ASN A 159 10.83 1.75 -3.65
N ALA A 160 10.89 1.00 -2.54
CA ALA A 160 12.09 0.30 -2.12
C ALA A 160 12.54 -0.73 -3.17
N LEU A 161 11.59 -1.51 -3.72
CA LEU A 161 11.83 -2.44 -4.82
C LEU A 161 12.33 -1.75 -6.10
N GLN A 162 11.77 -0.59 -6.45
CA GLN A 162 12.14 0.15 -7.65
C GLN A 162 13.49 0.87 -7.52
N SER A 163 13.81 1.36 -6.31
CA SER A 163 15.02 2.15 -6.06
C SER A 163 16.30 1.33 -6.00
N GLY A 164 16.19 0.00 -5.86
CA GLY A 164 17.35 -0.89 -5.73
C GLY A 164 18.16 -0.71 -4.44
N GLY A 165 17.73 0.17 -3.52
CA GLY A 165 18.42 0.49 -2.27
C GLY A 165 18.22 -0.53 -1.14
N LEU A 166 17.77 -1.74 -1.46
CA LEU A 166 17.55 -2.80 -0.47
C LEU A 166 18.86 -3.52 -0.16
N HIS A 167 19.30 -3.43 1.09
CA HIS A 167 20.40 -4.22 1.61
C HIS A 167 19.90 -5.62 1.98
N TRP A 168 20.35 -6.63 1.24
CA TRP A 168 19.94 -8.01 1.42
C TRP A 168 20.90 -8.77 2.34
N TYR A 169 20.35 -9.37 3.40
CA TYR A 169 21.07 -10.12 4.43
C TYR A 169 20.72 -11.61 4.36
N ALA A 170 21.55 -12.45 5.00
CA ALA A 170 21.35 -13.90 4.98
C ALA A 170 20.12 -14.31 5.79
N THR A 171 19.81 -13.57 6.86
CA THR A 171 18.64 -13.83 7.71
C THR A 171 17.79 -12.59 7.95
N LEU A 172 16.53 -12.83 8.32
CA LEU A 172 15.60 -11.77 8.71
C LEU A 172 16.09 -11.01 9.95
N SER A 173 16.70 -11.71 10.93
CA SER A 173 17.21 -11.06 12.13
C SER A 173 18.34 -10.09 11.80
N GLU A 174 19.30 -10.52 10.98
CA GLU A 174 20.41 -9.66 10.54
C GLU A 174 19.92 -8.40 9.83
N ALA A 175 18.90 -8.53 8.98
CA ALA A 175 18.31 -7.39 8.30
C ALA A 175 17.68 -6.39 9.29
N MET A 176 16.97 -6.89 10.31
CA MET A 176 16.39 -6.04 11.36
C MET A 176 17.48 -5.43 12.25
N ASP A 177 18.51 -6.19 12.60
CA ASP A 177 19.62 -5.73 13.44
C ASP A 177 20.44 -4.64 12.73
N ALA A 178 20.65 -4.77 11.43
CA ALA A 178 21.30 -3.75 10.61
C ALA A 178 20.45 -2.47 10.53
N TRP A 179 19.14 -2.60 10.37
CA TRP A 179 18.24 -1.44 10.37
C TRP A 179 18.22 -0.73 11.73
N ASP A 180 18.19 -1.49 12.82
CA ASP A 180 18.24 -0.94 14.18
C ASP A 180 19.56 -0.22 14.47
N ALA A 181 20.67 -0.64 13.85
CA ALA A 181 21.97 0.02 13.98
C ALA A 181 22.07 1.35 13.20
N GLU A 182 21.19 1.58 12.22
CA GLU A 182 21.09 2.83 11.47
C GLU A 182 20.16 3.87 12.14
N LEU A 183 19.43 3.48 13.20
CA LEU A 183 18.50 4.32 13.95
C LEU A 183 19.19 5.28 14.93
#